data_AF-A0A3B9EG15-F1
#
_entry.id   AF-A0A3B9EG15-F1
#
_cell.length_a   1.000
_cell.length_b   1.000
_cell.length_c   1.000
_cell.angle_alpha   90.00
_cell.angle_beta   90.00
_cell.angle_gamma   90.00
#
_symmetry.space_group_name_H-M   'P 1'
#
loop_
_entity.id
_entity.type
_entity.pdbx_description
1 polymer ?
#
loop_
_entity_poly.entity_id
_entity_poly.type
_entity_poly.pdbx_seq_one_letter_code
_entity_poly.pdbx_strand_id
1 'polypeptide(L)'
;MMLINQTLETATSCGQAAERGRGAEIAPTKPCAGRKPAGLNGFGGRHSGLEAIGFETVQFGHDDAQTDALMQPTSSASMQLANAHPELRECERMNTPAAIRKWMLDTLEATGLTVKKWAADSGVAPSTIHRALKEDYQFVTSNRTLSKLASAAGVSAPDQGSAAQIVGAEFLPIRYDVGAGLWQEVADAQIFLGVGTVAPDPAYAGFPQWLERVQGDSMDEEYRQGEMVHVVDAIALGYSPQHGDHVILVRRRNDGAEMERTIKEVVRTPDGRLEFWPRSTNARWRQPIILHHGLAGDETVEVEVAALVIGSYRPRRR
;
A
#
# COMPACT_ATOMS: atom_id res chain seq x y z
N MET A 1 19.80 72.46 37.30
CA MET A 1 21.05 71.69 37.09
C MET A 1 21.25 71.50 35.59
N MET A 2 22.41 71.98 35.12
CA MET A 2 23.16 71.73 33.86
C MET A 2 22.67 70.62 32.92
N LEU A 3 22.93 70.62 31.61
CA LEU A 3 23.31 71.57 30.53
C LEU A 3 23.39 70.70 29.26
N ILE A 4 23.26 71.36 28.12
CA ILE A 4 23.32 70.89 26.73
C ILE A 4 24.71 70.35 26.34
N ASN A 5 24.78 69.43 25.34
CA ASN A 5 25.82 69.31 24.28
C ASN A 5 25.38 68.17 23.31
N GLN A 6 25.11 68.35 21.99
CA GLN A 6 26.02 68.59 20.84
C GLN A 6 27.28 67.69 20.88
N THR A 7 27.73 66.93 19.87
CA THR A 7 27.89 67.23 18.43
C THR A 7 28.31 65.95 17.65
N LEU A 8 27.86 65.86 16.39
CA LEU A 8 28.52 65.51 15.11
C LEU A 8 29.64 64.44 14.92
N GLU A 9 29.50 63.79 13.74
CA GLU A 9 30.51 63.34 12.76
C GLU A 9 31.36 62.08 12.99
N THR A 10 31.29 61.14 12.02
CA THR A 10 32.46 60.40 11.51
C THR A 10 32.26 60.02 10.04
N ALA A 11 33.25 60.38 9.22
CA ALA A 11 33.43 59.99 7.84
C ALA A 11 34.52 58.90 7.70
N THR A 12 34.28 57.99 6.75
CA THR A 12 35.18 57.38 5.76
C THR A 12 36.67 57.09 6.06
N SER A 13 37.09 55.83 5.87
CA SER A 13 38.39 55.41 5.26
C SER A 13 38.48 53.87 5.25
N CYS A 14 38.43 53.19 4.09
CA CYS A 14 39.54 52.78 3.20
C CYS A 14 40.36 51.55 3.69
N GLY A 15 40.41 50.50 2.85
CA GLY A 15 41.29 49.33 3.01
C GLY A 15 41.05 48.26 1.95
N GLN A 16 41.91 48.21 0.93
CA GLN A 16 41.94 47.22 -0.16
C GLN A 16 42.56 45.88 0.29
N ALA A 17 42.14 44.77 -0.34
CA ALA A 17 43.04 43.69 -0.77
C ALA A 17 42.36 42.81 -1.84
N ALA A 18 43.12 42.50 -2.88
CA ALA A 18 42.73 41.72 -4.05
C ALA A 18 42.93 40.22 -3.81
N GLU A 19 42.14 39.36 -4.48
CA GLU A 19 42.63 38.07 -4.94
C GLU A 19 41.80 37.48 -6.10
N ARG A 20 42.50 36.71 -6.93
CA ARG A 20 42.15 36.19 -8.26
C ARG A 20 41.35 34.90 -8.16
N GLY A 21 40.49 34.61 -9.14
CA GLY A 21 40.15 33.21 -9.46
C GLY A 21 38.93 32.97 -10.35
N ARG A 22 39.18 32.63 -11.63
CA ARG A 22 38.55 31.59 -12.48
C ARG A 22 37.03 31.35 -12.25
N GLY A 23 36.13 31.65 -13.18
CA GLY A 23 36.13 31.18 -14.57
C GLY A 23 35.70 29.71 -14.67
N ALA A 24 34.42 29.42 -14.39
CA ALA A 24 33.77 28.15 -14.76
C ALA A 24 32.27 28.40 -14.99
N GLU A 25 31.94 28.58 -16.27
CA GLU A 25 30.60 28.65 -16.82
C GLU A 25 29.99 27.23 -16.81
N ILE A 26 29.01 27.00 -15.93
CA ILE A 26 28.28 25.73 -15.85
C ILE A 26 27.07 25.85 -16.77
N ALA A 27 27.12 25.15 -17.90
CA ALA A 27 25.99 24.97 -18.81
C ALA A 27 24.83 24.22 -18.11
N PRO A 28 23.56 24.59 -18.37
CA PRO A 28 22.43 23.84 -17.87
C PRO A 28 22.35 22.47 -18.53
N THR A 29 22.32 21.43 -17.70
CA THR A 29 22.14 20.04 -18.10
C THR A 29 20.74 19.82 -18.68
N LYS A 30 20.68 19.15 -19.83
CA LYS A 30 19.44 18.68 -20.47
C LYS A 30 18.63 17.79 -19.51
N PRO A 31 17.31 17.98 -19.40
CA PRO A 31 16.46 17.01 -18.71
C PRO A 31 16.36 15.71 -19.52
N CYS A 32 16.62 14.60 -18.85
CA CYS A 32 16.43 13.25 -19.37
C CYS A 32 14.95 13.01 -19.72
N ALA A 33 14.72 12.53 -20.94
CA ALA A 33 13.41 12.15 -21.44
C ALA A 33 12.80 11.01 -20.60
N GLY A 34 11.55 11.21 -20.18
CA GLY A 34 10.76 10.22 -19.45
C GLY A 34 10.43 8.99 -20.29
N ARG A 35 10.59 7.81 -19.70
CA ARG A 35 9.96 6.58 -20.16
C ARG A 35 8.52 6.54 -19.66
N LYS A 36 7.56 6.71 -20.57
CA LYS A 36 6.15 6.34 -20.34
C LYS A 36 6.03 4.81 -20.39
N PRO A 37 5.30 4.15 -19.47
CA PRO A 37 4.78 2.82 -19.74
C PRO A 37 3.65 2.89 -20.77
N ALA A 38 3.65 1.90 -21.66
CA ALA A 38 2.80 1.79 -22.84
C ALA A 38 1.32 1.72 -22.51
N GLY A 39 0.51 2.39 -23.33
CA GLY A 39 -0.95 2.36 -23.27
C GLY A 39 -1.52 1.00 -23.66
N LEU A 40 -2.50 0.55 -22.88
CA LEU A 40 -3.47 -0.45 -23.29
C LEU A 40 -4.55 0.25 -24.11
N ASN A 41 -4.37 0.22 -25.43
CA ASN A 41 -5.42 0.58 -26.38
C ASN A 41 -6.28 -0.66 -26.67
N GLY A 42 -7.59 -0.45 -26.59
CA GLY A 42 -8.52 -1.02 -27.55
C GLY A 42 -9.30 -2.23 -27.06
N PHE A 43 -10.60 -2.02 -26.78
CA PHE A 43 -11.65 -2.81 -27.41
C PHE A 43 -12.88 -1.93 -27.59
N GLY A 44 -13.08 -1.48 -28.83
CA GLY A 44 -14.35 -0.96 -29.30
C GLY A 44 -15.29 -2.13 -29.60
N GLY A 45 -16.52 -2.04 -29.12
CA GLY A 45 -17.60 -2.96 -29.43
C GLY A 45 -18.90 -2.19 -29.55
N ARG A 46 -19.23 -1.76 -30.77
CA ARG A 46 -20.56 -1.30 -31.15
C ARG A 46 -21.50 -2.50 -31.11
N HIS A 47 -22.60 -2.43 -30.36
CA HIS A 47 -23.81 -3.16 -30.72
C HIS A 47 -25.03 -2.26 -30.58
N SER A 48 -25.57 -1.96 -31.75
CA SER A 48 -26.89 -1.42 -32.03
C SER A 48 -28.00 -2.36 -31.55
N GLY A 49 -29.05 -1.74 -31.01
CA GLY A 49 -30.47 -2.06 -31.21
C GLY A 49 -30.91 -3.52 -31.08
N LEU A 50 -31.74 -3.80 -30.07
CA LEU A 50 -32.79 -4.80 -30.21
C LEU A 50 -33.98 -4.44 -29.33
N GLU A 51 -35.12 -4.70 -29.94
CA GLU A 51 -36.44 -4.18 -29.65
C GLU A 51 -37.05 -4.77 -28.38
N ALA A 52 -37.95 -4.00 -27.79
CA ALA A 52 -38.80 -4.42 -26.68
C ALA A 52 -39.74 -5.54 -27.14
N ILE A 53 -39.53 -6.75 -26.61
CA ILE A 53 -40.49 -7.85 -26.69
C ILE A 53 -41.31 -7.81 -25.40
N GLY A 54 -42.61 -7.58 -25.55
CA GLY A 54 -43.59 -7.64 -24.47
C GLY A 54 -43.67 -9.05 -23.89
N PHE A 55 -43.62 -9.14 -22.56
CA PHE A 55 -43.94 -10.37 -21.85
C PHE A 55 -45.37 -10.28 -21.31
N GLU A 56 -46.21 -11.06 -21.97
CA GLU A 56 -47.60 -11.33 -21.63
C GLU A 56 -47.65 -12.24 -20.40
N THR A 57 -48.74 -12.05 -19.66
CA THR A 57 -49.07 -12.60 -18.35
C THR A 57 -49.26 -14.11 -18.40
N VAL A 58 -48.68 -14.86 -17.45
CA VAL A 58 -49.17 -16.20 -17.12
C VAL A 58 -49.40 -16.30 -15.62
N GLN A 59 -50.69 -16.37 -15.27
CA GLN A 59 -51.18 -16.78 -13.96
C GLN A 59 -51.04 -18.30 -13.83
N PHE A 60 -50.45 -18.78 -12.74
CA PHE A 60 -50.69 -20.14 -12.25
C PHE A 60 -51.24 -20.06 -10.85
N GLY A 61 -52.50 -20.49 -10.71
CA GLY A 61 -53.14 -20.74 -9.44
C GLY A 61 -52.81 -22.15 -8.92
N HIS A 62 -52.85 -22.26 -7.59
CA HIS A 62 -53.31 -23.37 -6.75
C HIS A 62 -53.10 -24.80 -7.27
N ASP A 63 -52.40 -25.62 -6.48
CA ASP A 63 -53.07 -26.75 -5.84
C ASP A 63 -52.30 -27.26 -4.61
N ASP A 64 -53.10 -27.58 -3.60
CA ASP A 64 -52.77 -28.28 -2.37
C ASP A 64 -52.29 -29.71 -2.63
N ALA A 65 -51.46 -30.26 -1.75
CA ALA A 65 -51.76 -31.47 -0.98
C ALA A 65 -50.49 -32.18 -0.46
N GLN A 66 -50.62 -32.59 0.80
CA GLN A 66 -49.77 -33.51 1.54
C GLN A 66 -49.53 -34.83 0.79
N THR A 67 -48.33 -35.40 0.94
CA THR A 67 -48.20 -36.81 1.36
C THR A 67 -46.90 -37.04 2.11
N ASP A 68 -47.10 -37.57 3.30
CA ASP A 68 -46.18 -38.20 4.25
C ASP A 68 -45.71 -39.55 3.69
N ALA A 69 -44.41 -39.84 3.65
CA ALA A 69 -43.90 -41.20 3.46
C ALA A 69 -42.38 -41.34 3.78
N LEU A 70 -42.13 -41.93 4.94
CA LEU A 70 -41.01 -42.78 5.34
C LEU A 70 -40.13 -43.35 4.20
N MET A 71 -38.82 -43.11 4.26
CA MET A 71 -37.78 -44.11 3.96
C MET A 71 -36.41 -43.65 4.51
N GLN A 72 -35.93 -44.30 5.57
CA GLN A 72 -34.49 -44.59 5.70
C GLN A 72 -34.24 -45.89 4.91
N PRO A 73 -33.06 -46.07 4.29
CA PRO A 73 -32.05 -46.87 4.99
C PRO A 73 -30.57 -46.60 4.63
N THR A 74 -29.73 -47.27 5.42
CA THR A 74 -28.38 -47.81 5.14
C THR A 74 -27.13 -46.93 5.26
N SER A 75 -26.42 -47.25 6.35
CA SER A 75 -24.98 -47.26 6.59
C SER A 75 -24.03 -47.52 5.41
N SER A 76 -22.78 -47.09 5.66
CA SER A 76 -21.51 -47.73 5.27
C SER A 76 -20.83 -47.22 4.01
N ALA A 77 -19.86 -46.33 4.19
CA ALA A 77 -18.64 -46.29 3.38
C ALA A 77 -17.50 -45.61 4.17
N SER A 78 -16.92 -46.35 5.12
CA SER A 78 -15.59 -46.04 5.66
C SER A 78 -14.55 -46.41 4.60
N MET A 79 -14.13 -45.46 3.78
CA MET A 79 -12.93 -45.63 2.96
C MET A 79 -11.68 -45.41 3.82
N GLN A 80 -11.05 -46.52 4.22
CA GLN A 80 -9.66 -46.56 4.63
C GLN A 80 -8.79 -46.27 3.42
N LEU A 81 -8.23 -45.06 3.35
CA LEU A 81 -7.13 -44.75 2.43
C LEU A 81 -5.83 -45.26 3.05
N ALA A 82 -5.25 -46.25 2.39
CA ALA A 82 -3.97 -46.84 2.72
C ALA A 82 -2.84 -45.81 2.63
N ASN A 83 -2.03 -45.77 3.69
CA ASN A 83 -0.75 -45.09 3.75
C ASN A 83 0.21 -45.68 2.70
N ALA A 84 0.47 -44.93 1.65
CA ALA A 84 1.59 -45.17 0.74
C ALA A 84 2.20 -43.83 0.32
N HIS A 85 2.75 -43.10 1.28
CA HIS A 85 3.71 -42.03 0.97
C HIS A 85 5.12 -42.62 1.04
N PRO A 86 5.94 -42.46 -0.02
CA PRO A 86 7.37 -42.78 0.06
C PRO A 86 7.98 -41.89 1.14
N GLU A 87 8.86 -42.48 1.95
CA GLU A 87 9.61 -41.83 3.02
C GLU A 87 10.05 -40.43 2.60
N LEU A 88 9.32 -39.42 3.07
CA LEU A 88 9.80 -38.05 3.11
C LEU A 88 11.00 -38.12 4.04
N ARG A 89 12.20 -38.14 3.46
CA ARG A 89 13.44 -37.92 4.20
C ARG A 89 13.19 -36.67 5.03
N GLU A 90 13.09 -36.84 6.34
CA GLU A 90 13.10 -35.73 7.27
C GLU A 90 14.38 -34.96 6.96
N CYS A 91 14.25 -33.81 6.29
CA CYS A 91 15.33 -32.85 6.19
C CYS A 91 15.67 -32.50 7.63
N GLU A 92 16.74 -33.11 8.14
CA GLU A 92 17.24 -32.90 9.48
C GLU A 92 17.43 -31.39 9.66
N ARG A 93 16.61 -30.79 10.54
CA ARG A 93 16.57 -29.33 10.69
C ARG A 93 17.92 -28.86 11.23
N MET A 94 18.70 -28.17 10.40
CA MET A 94 20.06 -27.74 10.74
C MET A 94 20.05 -26.36 11.39
N ASN A 95 19.50 -26.26 12.60
CA ASN A 95 19.39 -24.99 13.33
C ASN A 95 20.44 -24.79 14.44
N THR A 96 21.37 -25.74 14.63
CA THR A 96 22.44 -25.63 15.63
C THR A 96 23.75 -25.15 15.00
N PRO A 97 24.61 -24.40 15.73
CA PRO A 97 25.93 -24.01 15.24
C PRO A 97 26.78 -25.20 14.78
N ALA A 98 26.68 -26.33 15.49
CA ALA A 98 27.40 -27.57 15.15
C ALA A 98 26.91 -28.18 13.82
N ALA A 99 25.60 -28.22 13.58
CA ALA A 99 25.04 -28.73 12.33
C ALA A 99 25.44 -27.85 11.13
N ILE A 100 25.38 -26.53 11.29
CA ILE A 100 25.79 -25.58 10.24
C ILE A 100 27.29 -25.69 9.97
N ARG A 101 28.12 -25.80 11.02
CA ARG A 101 29.56 -26.02 10.87
C ARG A 101 29.84 -27.30 10.09
N LYS A 102 29.17 -28.40 10.45
CA LYS A 102 29.28 -29.67 9.74
C LYS A 102 28.92 -29.51 8.26
N TRP A 103 27.79 -28.88 7.94
CA TRP A 103 27.41 -28.58 6.56
C TRP A 103 28.47 -27.75 5.82
N MET A 104 29.06 -26.74 6.47
CA MET A 104 30.11 -25.92 5.86
C MET A 104 31.39 -26.72 5.57
N LEU A 105 31.77 -27.64 6.47
CA LEU A 105 32.92 -28.52 6.29
C LEU A 105 32.67 -29.54 5.17
N ASP A 106 31.52 -30.21 5.20
CA ASP A 106 31.13 -31.19 4.18
C ASP A 106 31.06 -30.52 2.78
N THR A 107 30.60 -29.27 2.71
CA THR A 107 30.55 -28.49 1.45
C THR A 107 31.94 -28.17 0.92
N LEU A 108 32.88 -27.77 1.80
CA LEU A 108 34.27 -27.48 1.40
C LEU A 108 34.97 -28.74 0.90
N GLU A 109 34.74 -29.88 1.56
CA GLU A 109 35.29 -31.16 1.15
C GLU A 109 34.73 -31.64 -0.19
N ALA A 110 33.40 -31.59 -0.36
CA ALA A 110 32.74 -32.05 -1.59
C ALA A 110 33.06 -31.20 -2.82
N THR A 111 33.23 -29.88 -2.65
CA THR A 111 33.50 -28.96 -3.76
C THR A 111 34.99 -28.74 -4.02
N GLY A 112 35.86 -29.13 -3.08
CA GLY A 112 37.31 -28.85 -3.15
C GLY A 112 37.65 -27.36 -3.07
N LEU A 113 36.72 -26.50 -2.63
CA LEU A 113 36.95 -25.07 -2.52
C LEU A 113 37.83 -24.75 -1.30
N THR A 114 38.69 -23.75 -1.43
CA THR A 114 39.36 -23.15 -0.27
C THR A 114 38.46 -22.08 0.35
N VAL A 115 38.57 -21.85 1.67
CA VAL A 115 37.81 -20.79 2.36
C VAL A 115 37.99 -19.43 1.69
N LYS A 116 39.20 -19.10 1.24
CA LYS A 116 39.51 -17.83 0.54
C LYS A 116 38.75 -17.72 -0.79
N LYS A 117 38.72 -18.80 -1.57
CA LYS A 117 37.99 -18.84 -2.85
C LYS A 117 36.48 -18.79 -2.61
N TRP A 118 35.98 -19.57 -1.66
CA TRP A 118 34.55 -19.60 -1.33
C TRP A 118 34.05 -18.24 -0.82
N ALA A 119 34.84 -17.54 -0.01
CA ALA A 119 34.57 -16.17 0.42
C ALA A 119 34.49 -15.19 -0.76
N ALA A 120 35.46 -15.25 -1.69
CA ALA A 120 35.48 -14.41 -2.87
C ALA A 120 34.27 -14.67 -3.78
N ASP A 121 33.98 -15.94 -4.06
CA ASP A 121 32.90 -16.36 -4.96
C ASP A 121 31.51 -16.06 -4.36
N SER A 122 31.36 -16.07 -3.03
CA SER A 122 30.09 -15.74 -2.32
C SER A 122 29.91 -14.27 -1.93
N GLY A 123 30.95 -13.45 -2.05
CA GLY A 123 30.94 -12.06 -1.56
C GLY A 123 30.75 -11.96 -0.04
N VAL A 124 31.26 -12.95 0.72
CA VAL A 124 31.26 -12.99 2.18
C VAL A 124 32.69 -12.81 2.68
N ALA A 125 32.89 -12.05 3.77
CA ALA A 125 34.23 -11.85 4.32
C ALA A 125 34.85 -13.19 4.81
N PRO A 126 36.12 -13.52 4.48
CA PRO A 126 36.76 -14.77 4.89
C PRO A 126 36.74 -14.99 6.41
N SER A 127 36.84 -13.92 7.19
CA SER A 127 36.75 -13.96 8.66
C SER A 127 35.40 -14.48 9.17
N THR A 128 34.31 -14.24 8.43
CA THR A 128 32.97 -14.74 8.78
C THR A 128 32.90 -16.26 8.65
N ILE A 129 33.47 -16.79 7.57
CA ILE A 129 33.53 -18.25 7.33
C ILE A 129 34.44 -18.91 8.36
N HIS A 130 35.65 -18.39 8.57
CA HIS A 130 36.57 -18.93 9.57
C HIS A 130 35.98 -18.94 10.98
N ARG A 131 35.26 -17.88 11.36
CA ARG A 131 34.60 -17.82 12.66
C ARG A 131 33.53 -18.90 12.81
N ALA A 132 32.71 -19.13 11.79
CA ALA A 132 31.68 -20.17 11.80
C ALA A 132 32.26 -21.60 11.84
N LEU A 133 33.46 -21.80 11.28
CA LEU A 133 34.15 -23.10 11.27
C LEU A 133 34.80 -23.47 12.61
N LYS A 134 35.03 -22.53 13.53
CA LYS A 134 35.66 -22.84 14.81
C LYS A 134 34.74 -23.60 15.74
N GLU A 135 35.30 -24.54 16.49
CA GLU A 135 34.54 -25.42 17.39
C GLU A 135 33.79 -24.70 18.52
N ASP A 136 34.39 -23.63 19.01
CA ASP A 136 33.91 -22.79 20.12
C ASP A 136 32.88 -21.73 19.70
N TYR A 137 32.56 -21.62 18.41
CA TYR A 137 31.61 -20.61 17.93
C TYR A 137 30.17 -20.99 18.26
N GLN A 138 29.56 -20.21 19.15
CA GLN A 138 28.22 -20.47 19.70
C GLN A 138 27.08 -19.90 18.87
N PHE A 139 27.37 -19.05 17.89
CA PHE A 139 26.33 -18.36 17.12
C PHE A 139 26.03 -19.08 15.80
N VAL A 140 24.76 -19.08 15.43
CA VAL A 140 24.27 -19.57 14.14
C VAL A 140 24.56 -18.54 13.06
N THR A 141 25.22 -18.97 11.98
CA THR A 141 25.42 -18.12 10.79
C THR A 141 24.06 -17.79 10.17
N SER A 142 23.82 -16.52 9.83
CA SER A 142 22.52 -16.07 9.33
C SER A 142 22.13 -16.74 8.00
N ASN A 143 20.82 -16.98 7.81
CA ASN A 143 20.26 -17.52 6.57
C ASN A 143 20.76 -16.80 5.32
N ARG A 144 20.78 -15.46 5.31
CA ARG A 144 21.30 -14.67 4.19
C ARG A 144 22.74 -15.00 3.83
N THR A 145 23.59 -15.24 4.83
CA THR A 145 25.00 -15.59 4.61
C THR A 145 25.11 -17.02 4.07
N LEU A 146 24.34 -17.95 4.64
CA LEU A 146 24.33 -19.35 4.18
C LEU A 146 23.78 -19.50 2.77
N SER A 147 22.75 -18.74 2.38
CA SER A 147 22.24 -18.73 1.00
C SER A 147 23.30 -18.27 0.00
N LYS A 148 24.10 -17.25 0.34
CA LYS A 148 25.21 -16.79 -0.51
C LYS A 148 26.29 -17.85 -0.66
N LEU A 149 26.67 -18.50 0.45
CA LEU A 149 27.67 -19.56 0.47
C LEU A 149 27.20 -20.78 -0.34
N ALA A 150 25.95 -21.19 -0.16
CA ALA A 150 25.34 -22.30 -0.89
C ALA A 150 25.27 -22.02 -2.40
N SER A 151 24.82 -20.82 -2.79
CA SER A 151 24.78 -20.40 -4.19
C SER A 151 26.17 -20.38 -4.84
N ALA A 152 27.21 -19.96 -4.12
CA ALA A 152 28.57 -19.94 -4.64
C ALA A 152 29.18 -21.35 -4.77
N ALA A 153 28.77 -22.28 -3.91
CA ALA A 153 29.22 -23.67 -3.94
C ALA A 153 28.37 -24.58 -4.85
N GLY A 154 27.25 -24.08 -5.41
CA GLY A 154 26.34 -24.88 -6.23
C GLY A 154 25.59 -25.97 -5.45
N VAL A 155 25.43 -25.79 -4.13
CA VAL A 155 24.72 -26.73 -3.24
C VAL A 155 23.45 -26.10 -2.68
N SER A 156 22.55 -26.92 -2.15
CA SER A 156 21.37 -26.41 -1.43
C SER A 156 21.76 -25.85 -0.07
N ALA A 157 21.21 -24.68 0.28
CA ALA A 157 21.42 -24.08 1.59
C ALA A 157 20.80 -24.96 2.69
N PRO A 158 21.42 -25.04 3.88
CA PRO A 158 20.86 -25.79 4.98
C PRO A 158 19.58 -25.09 5.43
N ASP A 159 18.48 -25.84 5.50
CA ASP A 159 17.22 -25.32 6.03
C ASP A 159 17.38 -25.15 7.54
N GLN A 160 17.55 -23.91 7.99
CA GLN A 160 17.59 -23.59 9.41
C GLN A 160 16.22 -23.71 10.09
N GLY A 161 15.20 -24.16 9.36
CA GLY A 161 13.82 -23.99 9.73
C GLY A 161 13.53 -22.49 9.66
N SER A 162 13.07 -22.03 8.50
CA SER A 162 12.08 -20.96 8.59
C SER A 162 10.93 -21.59 9.37
N ALA A 163 10.81 -21.29 10.66
CA ALA A 163 9.52 -21.40 11.29
C ALA A 163 8.59 -20.71 10.28
N ALA A 164 7.63 -21.46 9.74
CA ALA A 164 6.55 -20.82 9.01
C ALA A 164 5.97 -19.87 10.05
N GLN A 165 6.40 -18.60 10.01
CA GLN A 165 5.74 -17.57 10.77
C GLN A 165 4.34 -17.65 10.24
N ILE A 166 3.42 -18.07 11.10
CA ILE A 166 2.01 -17.81 10.88
C ILE A 166 1.98 -16.28 10.84
N VAL A 167 2.10 -15.72 9.64
CA VAL A 167 1.88 -14.29 9.41
C VAL A 167 0.42 -14.15 9.78
N GLY A 168 0.17 -13.67 11.01
CA GLY A 168 -1.18 -13.31 11.42
C GLY A 168 -1.71 -12.39 10.34
N ALA A 169 -2.95 -12.61 9.89
CA ALA A 169 -3.55 -11.75 8.88
C ALA A 169 -3.42 -10.29 9.36
N GLU A 170 -2.60 -9.51 8.67
CA GLU A 170 -2.48 -8.08 8.96
C GLU A 170 -3.77 -7.45 8.50
N PHE A 171 -4.52 -6.93 9.45
CA PHE A 171 -5.79 -6.26 9.20
C PHE A 171 -5.59 -4.76 9.24
N LEU A 172 -6.26 -4.07 8.34
CA LEU A 172 -6.11 -2.63 8.20
C LEU A 172 -6.83 -1.86 9.31
N PRO A 173 -6.21 -0.82 9.87
CA PRO A 173 -6.85 0.05 10.84
C PRO A 173 -7.94 0.89 10.17
N ILE A 174 -9.01 1.16 10.90
CA ILE A 174 -10.03 2.14 10.53
C ILE A 174 -9.59 3.47 11.15
N ARG A 175 -9.22 4.44 10.31
CA ARG A 175 -8.62 5.71 10.79
C ARG A 175 -9.62 6.85 10.88
N TYR A 176 -10.57 6.92 9.95
CA TYR A 176 -11.44 8.09 9.83
C TYR A 176 -12.89 7.70 9.51
N ASP A 177 -13.80 8.59 9.88
CA ASP A 177 -15.10 8.71 9.23
C ASP A 177 -14.96 9.65 8.02
N VAL A 178 -15.64 9.32 6.92
CA VAL A 178 -15.57 10.08 5.67
C VAL A 178 -16.96 10.37 5.12
N GLY A 179 -17.26 11.64 4.86
CA GLY A 179 -18.57 12.07 4.40
C GLY A 179 -18.65 13.57 4.12
N ALA A 180 -19.32 13.95 3.04
CA ALA A 180 -19.54 15.37 2.76
C ALA A 180 -20.46 16.01 3.81
N GLY A 181 -20.09 17.20 4.28
CA GLY A 181 -20.73 17.94 5.35
C GLY A 181 -20.24 17.57 6.76
N LEU A 182 -19.39 16.55 6.92
CA LEU A 182 -18.91 16.09 8.21
C LEU A 182 -17.63 16.82 8.63
N TRP A 183 -17.81 18.06 9.10
CA TRP A 183 -16.72 18.84 9.70
C TRP A 183 -16.45 18.37 11.13
N GLN A 184 -15.19 18.15 11.45
CA GLN A 184 -14.70 17.68 12.74
C GLN A 184 -13.51 18.51 13.18
N GLU A 185 -13.31 18.66 14.49
CA GLU A 185 -12.05 19.20 15.00
C GLU A 185 -10.91 18.23 14.67
N VAL A 186 -9.74 18.76 14.26
CA VAL A 186 -8.59 17.93 13.87
C VAL A 186 -8.13 17.00 15.00
N ALA A 187 -8.27 17.43 16.26
CA ALA A 187 -7.96 16.62 17.43
C ALA A 187 -8.84 15.37 17.54
N ASP A 188 -10.12 15.49 17.18
CA ASP A 188 -11.09 14.39 17.25
C ASP A 188 -11.04 13.47 16.03
N ALA A 189 -10.60 13.98 14.88
CA ALA A 189 -10.53 13.20 13.66
C ALA A 189 -9.43 12.12 13.68
N GLN A 190 -8.45 12.19 14.60
CA GLN A 190 -7.33 11.23 14.68
C GLN A 190 -7.57 10.06 15.65
N ILE A 191 -8.81 9.85 16.10
CA ILE A 191 -9.16 8.74 17.00
C ILE A 191 -9.08 7.41 16.24
N PHE A 192 -8.39 6.42 16.80
CA PHE A 192 -8.39 5.06 16.30
C PHE A 192 -9.80 4.45 16.40
N LEU A 193 -10.43 4.19 15.24
CA LEU A 193 -11.82 3.72 15.16
C LEU A 193 -11.95 2.18 15.15
N GLY A 194 -10.82 1.46 15.23
CA GLY A 194 -10.77 0.00 15.28
C GLY A 194 -9.99 -0.61 14.12
N VAL A 195 -10.23 -1.90 13.87
CA VAL A 195 -9.58 -2.68 12.81
C VAL A 195 -10.66 -3.33 11.95
N GLY A 196 -10.52 -3.25 10.63
CA GLY A 196 -11.40 -3.94 9.70
C GLY A 196 -10.79 -5.23 9.19
N THR A 197 -11.63 -6.20 8.81
CA THR A 197 -11.20 -7.53 8.33
C THR A 197 -10.73 -7.50 6.87
N VAL A 198 -9.91 -6.51 6.51
CA VAL A 198 -9.37 -6.29 5.17
C VAL A 198 -7.86 -6.33 5.28
N ALA A 199 -7.21 -7.12 4.42
CA ALA A 199 -5.75 -7.17 4.35
C ALA A 199 -5.22 -6.06 3.44
N PRO A 200 -4.00 -5.55 3.67
CA PRO A 200 -3.32 -4.67 2.73
C PRO A 200 -3.25 -5.27 1.33
N ASP A 201 -3.44 -4.44 0.31
CA ASP A 201 -3.25 -4.83 -1.08
C ASP A 201 -1.75 -4.96 -1.38
N PRO A 202 -1.26 -6.13 -1.84
CA PRO A 202 0.15 -6.34 -2.17
C PRO A 202 0.68 -5.40 -3.26
N ALA A 203 -0.16 -4.91 -4.18
CA ALA A 203 0.24 -3.96 -5.21
C ALA A 203 0.69 -2.61 -4.62
N TYR A 204 0.26 -2.30 -3.39
CA TYR A 204 0.58 -1.08 -2.68
C TYR A 204 1.36 -1.33 -1.38
N ALA A 205 2.00 -2.49 -1.21
CA ALA A 205 2.66 -2.89 0.04
C ALA A 205 3.77 -1.91 0.52
N GLY A 206 4.33 -1.10 -0.37
CA GLY A 206 5.31 -0.07 -0.03
C GLY A 206 4.72 1.24 0.50
N PHE A 207 3.39 1.38 0.52
CA PHE A 207 2.70 2.61 0.87
C PHE A 207 1.72 2.40 2.03
N PRO A 208 1.50 3.41 2.89
CA PRO A 208 0.52 3.31 3.96
C PRO A 208 -0.90 3.06 3.41
N GLN A 209 -1.57 2.07 3.96
CA GLN A 209 -2.95 1.68 3.63
C GLN A 209 -3.81 1.68 4.90
N TRP A 210 -5.10 2.03 4.76
CA TRP A 210 -6.06 2.00 5.87
C TRP A 210 -7.51 1.94 5.35
N LEU A 211 -8.45 1.89 6.29
CA LEU A 211 -9.88 1.96 6.01
C LEU A 211 -10.47 3.29 6.50
N GLU A 212 -11.42 3.84 5.74
CA GLU A 212 -12.29 4.93 6.17
C GLU A 212 -13.75 4.49 6.12
N ARG A 213 -14.53 4.85 7.14
CA ARG A 213 -15.93 4.48 7.26
C ARG A 213 -16.81 5.56 6.62
N VAL A 214 -17.65 5.16 5.68
CA VAL A 214 -18.52 6.08 4.93
C VAL A 214 -19.65 6.58 5.82
N GLN A 215 -19.81 7.89 5.89
CA GLN A 215 -20.89 8.60 6.56
C GLN A 215 -21.67 9.45 5.56
N GLY A 216 -23.00 9.36 5.63
CA GLY A 216 -23.90 10.05 4.71
C GLY A 216 -23.99 9.40 3.32
N ASP A 217 -24.50 10.17 2.37
CA ASP A 217 -24.98 9.70 1.06
C ASP A 217 -24.30 10.42 -0.13
N SER A 218 -23.23 11.20 0.08
CA SER A 218 -22.62 11.97 -1.04
C SER A 218 -21.98 11.13 -2.15
N MET A 219 -21.85 9.82 -1.92
CA MET A 219 -21.37 8.84 -2.87
C MET A 219 -22.26 7.58 -2.88
N ASP A 220 -23.55 7.68 -2.51
CA ASP A 220 -24.42 6.50 -2.29
C ASP A 220 -24.69 5.62 -3.51
N GLU A 221 -24.42 6.12 -4.72
CA GLU A 221 -24.46 5.32 -5.95
C GLU A 221 -23.35 4.25 -5.97
N GLU A 222 -22.21 4.52 -5.31
CA GLU A 222 -21.01 3.70 -5.32
C GLU A 222 -20.66 3.12 -3.94
N TYR A 223 -20.79 3.94 -2.89
CA TYR A 223 -20.41 3.63 -1.51
C TYR A 223 -21.55 3.93 -0.56
N ARG A 224 -22.06 2.91 0.12
CA ARG A 224 -23.20 3.09 1.04
C ARG A 224 -22.74 3.56 2.40
N GLN A 225 -23.63 4.23 3.13
CA GLN A 225 -23.39 4.57 4.52
C GLN A 225 -23.01 3.32 5.36
N GLY A 226 -21.97 3.45 6.17
CA GLY A 226 -21.41 2.40 7.01
C GLY A 226 -20.47 1.42 6.29
N GLU A 227 -20.32 1.54 4.97
CA GLU A 227 -19.31 0.80 4.22
C GLU A 227 -17.90 1.27 4.57
N MET A 228 -16.91 0.38 4.41
CA MET A 228 -15.50 0.73 4.57
C MET A 228 -14.86 0.91 3.20
N VAL A 229 -14.22 2.04 2.95
CA VAL A 229 -13.38 2.23 1.76
C VAL A 229 -11.92 1.90 2.13
N HIS A 230 -11.28 1.11 1.28
CA HIS A 230 -9.87 0.80 1.38
C HIS A 230 -9.08 1.83 0.57
N VAL A 231 -8.16 2.51 1.26
CA VAL A 231 -7.42 3.62 0.67
C VAL A 231 -5.92 3.48 0.87
N VAL A 232 -5.17 4.10 -0.04
CA VAL A 232 -3.71 4.25 0.02
C VAL A 232 -3.33 5.72 0.06
N ASP A 233 -2.30 6.05 0.82
CA ASP A 233 -1.78 7.43 0.94
C ASP A 233 -1.38 8.00 -0.43
N ALA A 234 -2.10 9.04 -0.87
CA ALA A 234 -1.86 9.64 -2.17
C ALA A 234 -0.55 10.43 -2.21
N ILE A 235 -0.15 11.04 -1.09
CA ILE A 235 1.06 11.86 -1.00
C ILE A 235 2.28 10.95 -1.03
N ALA A 236 2.29 9.89 -0.20
CA ALA A 236 3.38 8.91 -0.18
C ALA A 236 3.52 8.17 -1.52
N LEU A 237 2.40 7.91 -2.20
CA LEU A 237 2.37 7.32 -3.54
C LEU A 237 2.90 8.25 -4.64
N GLY A 238 2.98 9.57 -4.39
CA GLY A 238 3.24 10.56 -5.44
C GLY A 238 2.11 10.61 -6.48
N TYR A 239 0.89 10.34 -6.04
CA TYR A 239 -0.27 10.16 -6.90
C TYR A 239 -0.68 11.45 -7.60
N SER A 240 -1.10 11.32 -8.87
CA SER A 240 -1.66 12.40 -9.67
C SER A 240 -3.07 12.01 -10.12
N PRO A 241 -4.12 12.79 -9.80
CA PRO A 241 -5.51 12.43 -10.10
C PRO A 241 -5.78 12.08 -11.56
N GLN A 242 -6.38 10.91 -11.82
CA GLN A 242 -6.88 10.51 -13.14
C GLN A 242 -8.40 10.56 -13.19
N HIS A 243 -8.95 10.78 -14.39
CA HIS A 243 -10.40 10.76 -14.60
C HIS A 243 -10.96 9.37 -14.26
N GLY A 244 -12.04 9.32 -13.48
CA GLY A 244 -12.70 8.11 -13.01
C GLY A 244 -12.17 7.58 -11.67
N ASP A 245 -11.07 8.11 -11.15
CA ASP A 245 -10.56 7.68 -9.85
C ASP A 245 -11.47 8.19 -8.72
N HIS A 246 -11.65 7.38 -7.68
CA HIS A 246 -12.28 7.79 -6.43
C HIS A 246 -11.21 8.19 -5.42
N VAL A 247 -11.30 9.39 -4.86
CA VAL A 247 -10.29 9.93 -3.96
C VAL A 247 -10.89 10.47 -2.67
N ILE A 248 -10.07 10.49 -1.61
CA ILE A 248 -10.38 11.20 -0.37
C ILE A 248 -9.81 12.61 -0.48
N LEU A 249 -10.70 13.59 -0.42
CA LEU A 249 -10.35 14.99 -0.23
C LEU A 249 -10.38 15.32 1.25
N VAL A 250 -9.36 16.03 1.71
CA VAL A 250 -9.36 16.71 3.01
C VAL A 250 -9.54 18.18 2.76
N ARG A 251 -10.56 18.76 3.39
CA ARG A 251 -10.80 20.19 3.41
C ARG A 251 -10.51 20.72 4.80
N ARG A 252 -9.76 21.81 4.90
CA ARG A 252 -9.43 22.46 6.17
C ARG A 252 -9.93 23.89 6.17
N ARG A 253 -10.46 24.34 7.31
CA ARG A 253 -10.89 25.72 7.52
C ARG A 253 -10.52 26.17 8.93
N ASN A 254 -10.76 27.44 9.25
CA ASN A 254 -10.47 28.01 10.57
C ASN A 254 -9.00 27.77 10.97
N ASP A 255 -8.07 28.17 10.09
CA ASP A 255 -6.63 27.96 10.26
C ASP A 255 -6.23 26.49 10.51
N GLY A 256 -7.02 25.56 9.94
CA GLY A 256 -6.81 24.12 10.07
C GLY A 256 -7.32 23.51 11.37
N ALA A 257 -8.06 24.25 12.20
CA ALA A 257 -8.67 23.70 13.42
C ALA A 257 -9.76 22.66 13.11
N GLU A 258 -10.50 22.86 12.01
CA GLU A 258 -11.52 21.92 11.56
C GLU A 258 -11.12 21.30 10.22
N MET A 259 -11.42 20.01 10.09
CA MET A 259 -11.26 19.25 8.87
C MET A 259 -12.52 18.51 8.47
N GLU A 260 -12.73 18.37 7.17
CA GLU A 260 -13.72 17.48 6.57
C GLU A 260 -12.98 16.50 5.67
N ARG A 261 -13.29 15.21 5.80
CA ARG A 261 -12.87 14.19 4.83
C ARG A 261 -14.07 13.82 3.97
N THR A 262 -13.92 13.83 2.66
CA THR A 262 -14.99 13.42 1.75
C THR A 262 -14.46 12.58 0.59
N ILE A 263 -15.25 11.58 0.17
CA ILE A 263 -15.01 10.85 -1.08
C ILE A 263 -15.61 11.65 -2.25
N LYS A 264 -14.88 11.69 -3.38
CA LYS A 264 -15.34 12.24 -4.65
C LYS A 264 -14.78 11.44 -5.83
N GLU A 265 -15.50 11.46 -6.95
CA GLU A 265 -14.98 11.01 -8.24
C GLU A 265 -14.24 12.14 -8.95
N VAL A 266 -13.06 11.83 -9.46
CA VAL A 266 -12.25 12.76 -10.25
C VAL A 266 -12.79 12.80 -11.68
N VAL A 267 -13.21 13.97 -12.13
CA VAL A 267 -13.61 14.24 -13.50
C VAL A 267 -12.64 15.23 -14.11
N ARG A 268 -11.88 14.77 -15.11
CA ARG A 268 -11.15 15.67 -16.01
C ARG A 268 -12.10 16.22 -17.07
N THR A 269 -12.28 17.53 -17.10
CA THR A 269 -13.09 18.24 -18.10
C THR A 269 -12.34 18.37 -19.44
N PRO A 270 -13.03 18.66 -20.56
CA PRO A 270 -12.41 18.81 -21.87
C PRO A 270 -11.34 19.91 -21.97
N ASP A 271 -11.44 20.95 -21.13
CA ASP A 271 -10.46 22.04 -21.01
C ASP A 271 -9.26 21.68 -20.11
N GLY A 272 -9.20 20.45 -19.60
CA GLY A 272 -8.09 19.91 -18.81
C GLY A 272 -8.16 20.19 -17.31
N ARG A 273 -9.20 20.89 -16.82
CA ARG A 273 -9.42 21.09 -15.38
C ARG A 273 -9.82 19.79 -14.70
N LEU A 274 -9.60 19.75 -13.38
CA LEU A 274 -10.02 18.65 -12.52
C LEU A 274 -11.17 19.13 -11.64
N GLU A 275 -12.26 18.38 -11.71
CA GLU A 275 -13.45 18.55 -10.88
C GLU A 275 -13.65 17.30 -10.04
N PHE A 276 -14.12 17.46 -8.81
CA PHE A 276 -14.32 16.37 -7.88
C PHE A 276 -15.81 16.25 -7.57
N TRP A 277 -16.44 15.29 -8.22
CA TRP A 277 -17.89 15.13 -8.26
C TRP A 277 -18.41 14.18 -7.18
N PRO A 278 -19.56 14.48 -6.56
CA PRO A 278 -20.33 13.46 -5.87
C PRO A 278 -20.94 12.46 -6.86
N ARG A 279 -21.23 11.25 -6.38
CA ARG A 279 -21.99 10.21 -7.08
C ARG A 279 -23.17 9.80 -6.23
N SER A 280 -24.20 10.65 -6.26
CA SER A 280 -25.31 10.53 -5.34
C SER A 280 -26.67 10.72 -5.99
N THR A 281 -27.62 9.92 -5.50
CA THR A 281 -29.04 10.06 -5.84
C THR A 281 -29.67 11.27 -5.17
N ASN A 282 -29.07 11.80 -4.10
CA ASN A 282 -29.59 12.93 -3.35
C ASN A 282 -29.31 14.26 -4.07
N ALA A 283 -30.38 15.00 -4.35
CA ALA A 283 -30.31 16.28 -5.05
C ALA A 283 -29.50 17.37 -4.32
N ARG A 284 -29.17 17.22 -3.03
CA ARG A 284 -28.27 18.14 -2.33
C ARG A 284 -26.83 18.09 -2.86
N TRP A 285 -26.43 16.98 -3.47
CA TRP A 285 -25.07 16.74 -3.95
C TRP A 285 -25.00 16.86 -5.48
N ARG A 286 -25.13 18.08 -6.00
CA ARG A 286 -25.14 18.35 -7.46
C ARG A 286 -23.94 19.14 -7.96
N GLN A 287 -23.13 19.68 -7.06
CA GLN A 287 -22.03 20.57 -7.41
C GLN A 287 -20.69 19.89 -7.14
N PRO A 288 -19.72 20.01 -8.08
CA PRO A 288 -18.37 19.52 -7.86
C PRO A 288 -17.60 20.44 -6.91
N ILE A 289 -16.57 19.89 -6.29
CA ILE A 289 -15.48 20.67 -5.72
C ILE A 289 -14.47 20.92 -6.84
N ILE A 290 -14.06 22.17 -7.02
CA ILE A 290 -13.07 22.57 -8.03
C ILE A 290 -11.82 23.05 -7.29
N LEU A 291 -10.65 22.54 -7.67
CA LEU A 291 -9.39 22.97 -7.07
C LEU A 291 -8.78 24.13 -7.86
N HIS A 292 -8.57 25.25 -7.19
CA HIS A 292 -7.79 26.38 -7.68
C HIS A 292 -6.51 26.48 -6.86
N HIS A 293 -5.38 25.97 -7.38
CA HIS A 293 -4.09 25.99 -6.68
C HIS A 293 -4.08 25.40 -5.25
N GLY A 294 -4.96 24.42 -4.96
CA GLY A 294 -5.10 23.83 -3.63
C GLY A 294 -6.12 24.53 -2.72
N LEU A 295 -6.84 25.53 -3.23
CA LEU A 295 -7.95 26.19 -2.55
C LEU A 295 -9.28 25.84 -3.24
N ALA A 296 -10.36 25.73 -2.46
CA ALA A 296 -11.72 25.77 -2.98
C ALA A 296 -12.15 27.23 -3.20
N GLY A 297 -13.23 27.46 -3.95
CA GLY A 297 -13.63 28.79 -4.46
C GLY A 297 -13.74 29.95 -3.44
N ASP A 298 -13.83 29.68 -2.14
CA ASP A 298 -13.56 30.61 -1.06
C ASP A 298 -12.11 30.42 -0.57
N GLU A 299 -11.25 31.45 -0.73
CA GLU A 299 -9.81 31.44 -0.40
C GLU A 299 -9.46 31.08 1.08
N THR A 300 -10.46 30.71 1.89
CA THR A 300 -10.37 30.32 3.30
C THR A 300 -10.38 28.81 3.52
N VAL A 301 -10.64 28.00 2.49
CA VAL A 301 -10.71 26.54 2.59
C VAL A 301 -9.59 25.88 1.77
N GLU A 302 -8.62 25.32 2.48
CA GLU A 302 -7.55 24.51 1.90
C GLU A 302 -8.08 23.13 1.53
N VAL A 303 -7.71 22.62 0.36
CA VAL A 303 -8.15 21.32 -0.12
C VAL A 303 -6.98 20.52 -0.68
N GLU A 304 -6.83 19.29 -0.19
CA GLU A 304 -5.81 18.34 -0.63
C GLU A 304 -6.42 16.98 -0.98
N VAL A 305 -5.78 16.27 -1.91
CA VAL A 305 -6.04 14.84 -2.16
C VAL A 305 -5.20 14.05 -1.18
N ALA A 306 -5.83 13.48 -0.15
CA ALA A 306 -5.12 12.77 0.91
C ALA A 306 -4.91 11.29 0.58
N ALA A 307 -5.87 10.65 -0.11
CA ALA A 307 -5.79 9.22 -0.40
C ALA A 307 -6.51 8.85 -1.70
N LEU A 308 -6.05 7.77 -2.33
CA LEU A 308 -6.71 7.11 -3.45
C LEU A 308 -7.54 5.95 -2.90
N VAL A 309 -8.79 5.82 -3.33
CA VAL A 309 -9.64 4.67 -3.03
C VAL A 309 -9.29 3.53 -3.99
N ILE A 310 -8.88 2.40 -3.43
CA ILE A 310 -8.45 1.20 -4.18
C ILE A 310 -9.44 0.02 -4.03
N GLY A 311 -10.44 0.18 -3.17
CA GLY A 311 -11.54 -0.78 -3.06
C GLY A 311 -12.53 -0.40 -1.96
N SER A 312 -13.55 -1.23 -1.78
CA SER A 312 -14.48 -1.10 -0.67
C SER A 312 -14.85 -2.46 -0.09
N TYR A 313 -15.30 -2.44 1.16
CA TYR A 313 -15.68 -3.62 1.92
C TYR A 313 -16.96 -3.37 2.69
N ARG A 314 -17.94 -4.25 2.46
CA ARG A 314 -19.23 -4.22 3.14
C ARG A 314 -19.43 -5.50 3.95
N PRO A 315 -19.22 -5.48 5.27
CA PRO A 315 -19.45 -6.65 6.10
C PRO A 315 -20.94 -7.00 6.10
N ARG A 316 -21.28 -8.26 5.77
CA ARG A 316 -22.63 -8.80 5.97
C ARG A 316 -22.76 -9.27 7.41
N ARG A 317 -23.25 -8.41 8.30
CA ARG A 317 -23.65 -8.83 9.65
C ARG A 317 -24.99 -9.55 9.53
N ARG A 318 -25.03 -10.82 9.94
CA ARG A 318 -26.26 -11.60 10.13
C ARG A 318 -26.83 -11.34 11.51
#